data_AF-A0A954IR35-F1
#
_entry.id   AF-A0A954IR35-F1
#
_cell.length_a   1.000
_cell.length_b   1.000
_cell.length_c   1.000
_cell.angle_alpha   90.00
_cell.angle_beta   90.00
_cell.angle_gamma   90.00
#
_symmetry.space_group_name_H-M   'P 1'
#
loop_
_entity.id
_entity.type
_entity.pdbx_description
1 polymer ?
#
loop_
_entity_poly.entity_id
_entity_poly.type
_entity_poly.pdbx_seq_one_letter_code
_entity_poly.pdbx_strand_id
1 'polypeptide(L)'
;SIVGNGGTGVEVAFDGATGVITNTTISQNSTGVVIGDSTVTVNNSTITLNLKGIGQNGFTLDEPAMVNLNSTIVAGNSFINIPQDVDLRGASIEAQNSLIGDALTSGGIVHGQNGNIVGNRGVGSININRVLDTTLRDNGGPTPTHALVSGSPAINAGINPMNLQFDQRGPGFVRVQQGGTDIGAFESPFLPIPPVNPATEPVLAFGAGGGIQAQVSVLNGALDEVYRLLPYQGFTGAVRVALADVNGDGATDVVTAAGPGGGPHIKVFDGRTGQQLNSGVGSFFAYDGRFTGGVFVAAADLNNDGQADIITGADQGGGPHVRAFSGADGSLLFDFFAYGPMFTGGVRVAAGDINGDDRPDIVTGAGPSGGPHVRVFDGTRPDLAAVGMNISGPSGSFFAYPASYTGGVYVSVNNTDDFKSPQIVTGTDQNIGPGASIGIFSITFRQFNSPQQEEIAFQMPNYRGVRVAVLDFNRDGINDYLTATGPGTVGQVMLFSGASNHPLLPIGEILLSGFPFGELYQGGIFVAGSN
;
A
#
# COMPACT_ATOMS: atom_id res chain seq x y z
N SER A 1 29.79 -12.38 -5.48
CA SER A 1 29.04 -13.22 -4.53
C SER A 1 29.87 -14.45 -4.18
N ILE A 2 29.89 -14.84 -2.91
CA ILE A 2 30.60 -16.02 -2.39
C ILE A 2 29.56 -16.92 -1.72
N VAL A 3 29.26 -18.07 -2.34
CA VAL A 3 28.07 -18.87 -2.03
C VAL A 3 28.39 -20.36 -2.02
N GLY A 4 27.95 -21.05 -0.99
CA GLY A 4 28.01 -22.51 -0.88
C GLY A 4 26.71 -23.14 -1.36
N ASN A 5 26.73 -23.90 -2.46
CA ASN A 5 25.57 -24.66 -2.94
C ASN A 5 25.34 -25.96 -2.13
N GLY A 6 25.21 -25.88 -0.81
CA GLY A 6 24.89 -27.03 0.05
C GLY A 6 25.98 -28.12 0.17
N GLY A 7 27.22 -27.83 -0.25
CA GLY A 7 28.43 -28.65 0.02
C GLY A 7 29.26 -28.11 1.20
N THR A 8 30.52 -28.53 1.35
CA THR A 8 31.51 -27.82 2.20
C THR A 8 31.63 -26.40 1.65
N GLY A 9 31.02 -25.41 2.29
CA GLY A 9 30.85 -24.06 1.74
C GLY A 9 32.17 -23.34 1.47
N VAL A 10 32.09 -22.11 0.96
CA VAL A 10 33.28 -21.29 0.71
C VAL A 10 33.64 -20.53 1.99
N GLU A 11 34.88 -20.68 2.44
CA GLU A 11 35.44 -19.91 3.55
C GLU A 11 36.30 -18.77 3.01
N VAL A 12 36.05 -17.54 3.49
CA VAL A 12 36.93 -16.40 3.24
C VAL A 12 37.84 -16.23 4.43
N ALA A 13 39.12 -16.60 4.29
CA ALA A 13 40.11 -16.57 5.37
C ALA A 13 41.18 -15.49 5.15
N PHE A 14 41.49 -14.72 6.19
CA PHE A 14 42.64 -13.81 6.24
C PHE A 14 43.56 -14.22 7.39
N ASP A 15 44.84 -14.44 7.08
CA ASP A 15 45.87 -14.81 8.07
C ASP A 15 47.21 -14.14 7.71
N GLY A 16 47.76 -13.38 8.66
CA GLY A 16 49.03 -12.65 8.52
C GLY A 16 49.02 -11.43 7.57
N ALA A 17 47.87 -10.87 7.20
CA ALA A 17 47.79 -9.78 6.22
C ALA A 17 46.66 -8.75 6.48
N THR A 18 46.74 -7.59 5.81
CA THR A 18 45.61 -6.66 5.75
C THR A 18 44.63 -7.05 4.63
N GLY A 19 43.34 -7.16 4.95
CA GLY A 19 42.30 -7.54 3.99
C GLY A 19 41.27 -6.44 3.74
N VAL A 20 40.70 -6.40 2.54
CA VAL A 20 39.54 -5.55 2.24
C VAL A 20 38.48 -6.37 1.52
N ILE A 21 37.25 -6.35 2.05
CA ILE A 21 36.05 -6.87 1.39
C ILE A 21 35.18 -5.68 1.03
N THR A 22 34.68 -5.61 -0.20
CA THR A 22 33.84 -4.49 -0.65
C THR A 22 32.75 -4.99 -1.61
N ASN A 23 31.52 -4.50 -1.47
CA ASN A 23 30.39 -4.83 -2.36
C ASN A 23 30.22 -6.35 -2.56
N THR A 24 30.25 -7.11 -1.47
CA THR A 24 30.22 -8.57 -1.54
C THR A 24 29.09 -9.16 -0.71
N THR A 25 28.32 -10.05 -1.33
CA THR A 25 27.38 -10.95 -0.66
C THR A 25 28.10 -12.26 -0.35
N ILE A 26 28.17 -12.62 0.92
CA ILE A 26 28.73 -13.87 1.45
C ILE A 26 27.60 -14.59 2.16
N SER A 27 27.02 -15.61 1.52
CA SER A 27 25.81 -16.25 2.03
C SER A 27 25.77 -17.74 1.81
N GLN A 28 25.05 -18.45 2.69
CA GLN A 28 24.82 -19.89 2.57
C GLN A 28 26.13 -20.71 2.57
N ASN A 29 27.19 -20.18 3.20
CA ASN A 29 28.45 -20.90 3.37
C ASN A 29 28.49 -21.65 4.70
N SER A 30 29.41 -22.60 4.81
CA SER A 30 29.68 -23.30 6.06
C SER A 30 30.31 -22.40 7.11
N THR A 31 31.12 -21.41 6.73
CA THR A 31 31.99 -20.69 7.68
C THR A 31 32.02 -19.18 7.50
N GLY A 32 31.26 -18.63 6.55
CA GLY A 32 31.20 -17.19 6.30
C GLY A 32 32.58 -16.56 6.07
N VAL A 33 33.02 -15.74 7.03
CA VAL A 33 34.34 -15.07 7.04
C VAL A 33 35.11 -15.45 8.30
N VAL A 34 36.38 -15.81 8.15
CA VAL A 34 37.31 -16.17 9.23
C VAL A 34 38.55 -15.27 9.15
N ILE A 35 38.95 -14.66 10.27
CA ILE A 35 40.09 -13.74 10.30
C ILE A 35 40.94 -14.08 11.52
N GLY A 36 42.20 -14.45 11.25
CA GLY A 36 43.24 -14.68 12.25
C GLY A 36 44.06 -13.42 12.51
N ASP A 37 45.40 -13.55 12.52
CA ASP A 37 46.35 -12.46 12.75
C ASP A 37 46.33 -11.43 11.60
N SER A 38 45.29 -10.60 11.53
CA SER A 38 44.98 -9.77 10.36
C SER A 38 44.11 -8.57 10.72
N THR A 39 44.27 -7.50 9.94
CA THR A 39 43.37 -6.34 10.00
C THR A 39 42.52 -6.31 8.75
N VAL A 40 41.19 -6.42 8.89
CA VAL A 40 40.27 -6.50 7.76
C VAL A 40 39.27 -5.36 7.80
N THR A 41 39.09 -4.67 6.67
CA THR A 41 38.00 -3.71 6.51
C THR A 41 36.94 -4.29 5.59
N VAL A 42 35.68 -4.26 6.03
CA VAL A 42 34.53 -4.73 5.26
C VAL A 42 33.65 -3.54 4.97
N ASN A 43 33.49 -3.21 3.69
CA ASN A 43 32.69 -2.08 3.23
C ASN A 43 31.49 -2.59 2.45
N ASN A 44 30.31 -1.99 2.66
CA ASN A 44 29.16 -2.15 1.77
C ASN A 44 28.90 -3.62 1.42
N SER A 45 28.83 -4.51 2.41
CA SER A 45 28.79 -5.96 2.18
C SER A 45 27.68 -6.64 2.98
N THR A 46 27.21 -7.80 2.52
CA THR A 46 26.15 -8.56 3.18
C THR A 46 26.67 -9.96 3.51
N ILE A 47 26.76 -10.28 4.80
CA ILE A 47 27.21 -11.56 5.33
C ILE A 47 26.03 -12.19 6.08
N THR A 48 25.38 -13.16 5.48
CA THR A 48 24.08 -13.65 5.97
C THR A 48 23.88 -15.14 5.70
N LEU A 49 23.03 -15.79 6.50
CA LEU A 49 22.62 -17.19 6.29
C LEU A 49 23.81 -18.16 6.19
N ASN A 50 24.96 -17.82 6.75
CA ASN A 50 26.07 -18.76 6.86
C ASN A 50 25.84 -19.65 8.09
N LEU A 51 25.97 -20.96 7.89
CA LEU A 51 25.62 -21.99 8.87
C LEU A 51 26.77 -23.00 8.96
N LYS A 52 27.42 -23.09 10.12
CA LYS A 52 28.43 -24.14 10.35
C LYS A 52 27.90 -25.35 11.10
N GLY A 53 28.54 -26.49 10.82
CA GLY A 53 28.86 -27.50 11.84
C GLY A 53 29.96 -27.04 12.82
N ILE A 54 30.75 -27.94 13.39
CA ILE A 54 31.68 -27.64 14.50
C ILE A 54 32.82 -26.65 14.10
N GLY A 55 32.77 -25.38 14.56
CA GLY A 55 33.96 -24.54 14.84
C GLY A 55 34.21 -23.14 14.20
N GLN A 56 33.27 -22.33 13.69
CA GLN A 56 33.38 -20.92 13.15
C GLN A 56 32.01 -20.50 12.53
N ASN A 57 31.68 -19.21 12.42
CA ASN A 57 30.30 -18.68 12.26
C ASN A 57 30.16 -17.68 11.11
N GLY A 58 29.12 -16.83 11.11
CA GLY A 58 28.97 -15.76 10.12
C GLY A 58 30.23 -14.92 9.96
N PHE A 59 30.79 -14.48 11.09
CA PHE A 59 32.05 -13.77 11.19
C PHE A 59 32.85 -14.29 12.38
N THR A 60 34.02 -14.92 12.15
CA THR A 60 34.87 -15.47 13.22
C THR A 60 36.21 -14.77 13.26
N LEU A 61 36.59 -14.33 14.46
CA LEU A 61 37.78 -13.53 14.70
C LEU A 61 38.66 -14.19 15.77
N ASP A 62 39.81 -14.71 15.36
CA ASP A 62 40.81 -15.33 16.25
C ASP A 62 41.92 -14.29 16.57
N GLU A 63 42.32 -14.15 17.83
CA GLU A 63 43.36 -13.18 18.21
C GLU A 63 44.72 -13.44 17.52
N PRO A 64 45.44 -12.38 17.09
CA PRO A 64 45.06 -10.96 17.14
C PRO A 64 44.41 -10.46 15.83
N ALA A 65 43.08 -10.46 15.76
CA ALA A 65 42.35 -9.84 14.65
C ALA A 65 41.80 -8.44 15.01
N MET A 66 41.77 -7.55 14.01
CA MET A 66 41.03 -6.28 14.06
C MET A 66 40.14 -6.16 12.85
N VAL A 67 38.85 -5.89 13.07
CA VAL A 67 37.90 -5.69 11.98
C VAL A 67 37.17 -4.38 12.06
N ASN A 68 37.09 -3.70 10.92
CA ASN A 68 36.30 -2.49 10.75
C ASN A 68 35.14 -2.77 9.78
N LEU A 69 33.91 -2.70 10.28
CA LEU A 69 32.69 -2.83 9.49
C LEU A 69 32.14 -1.46 9.12
N ASN A 70 32.00 -1.20 7.83
CA ASN A 70 31.41 0.04 7.32
C ASN A 70 30.23 -0.31 6.43
N SER A 71 29.04 0.17 6.78
CA SER A 71 27.84 -0.06 5.95
C SER A 71 27.61 -1.53 5.60
N THR A 72 27.80 -2.42 6.58
CA THR A 72 27.81 -3.88 6.37
C THR A 72 26.72 -4.57 7.17
N ILE A 73 26.04 -5.54 6.56
CA ILE A 73 25.08 -6.42 7.22
C ILE A 73 25.80 -7.70 7.65
N VAL A 74 25.76 -8.03 8.93
CA VAL A 74 26.14 -9.33 9.49
C VAL A 74 24.94 -9.85 10.29
N ALA A 75 24.03 -10.56 9.64
CA ALA A 75 22.76 -10.95 10.25
C ALA A 75 22.23 -12.30 9.73
N GLY A 76 21.54 -13.04 10.58
CA GLY A 76 20.94 -14.32 10.21
C GLY A 76 21.96 -15.45 10.04
N ASN A 77 23.17 -15.28 10.57
CA ASN A 77 24.16 -16.36 10.63
C ASN A 77 23.96 -17.17 11.91
N SER A 78 24.37 -18.44 11.88
CA SER A 78 24.16 -19.31 13.04
C SER A 78 25.21 -20.40 13.22
N PHE A 79 25.37 -20.79 14.47
CA PHE A 79 26.16 -21.94 14.91
C PHE A 79 25.21 -23.04 15.38
N ILE A 80 25.14 -24.17 14.68
CA ILE A 80 24.23 -25.27 15.05
C ILE A 80 22.79 -24.76 15.30
N ASN A 81 22.30 -23.90 14.40
CA ASN A 81 20.98 -23.24 14.45
C ASN A 81 20.76 -22.27 15.64
N ILE A 82 21.82 -21.90 16.36
CA ILE A 82 21.80 -20.82 17.37
C ILE A 82 22.28 -19.54 16.69
N PRO A 83 21.55 -18.42 16.77
CA PRO A 83 22.00 -17.13 16.21
C PRO A 83 23.41 -16.79 16.72
N GLN A 84 24.34 -16.59 15.79
CA GLN A 84 25.70 -16.18 16.09
C GLN A 84 26.28 -15.43 14.90
N ASP A 85 26.17 -14.10 14.96
CA ASP A 85 26.60 -13.21 13.88
C ASP A 85 28.09 -12.88 13.96
N VAL A 86 28.61 -12.57 15.15
CA VAL A 86 30.05 -12.37 15.40
C VAL A 86 30.57 -13.26 16.52
N ASP A 87 31.66 -13.99 16.26
CA ASP A 87 32.42 -14.79 17.24
C ASP A 87 33.80 -14.16 17.46
N LEU A 88 33.93 -13.38 18.53
CA LEU A 88 35.19 -12.72 18.91
C LEU A 88 35.93 -13.57 19.94
N ARG A 89 36.92 -14.30 19.48
CA ARG A 89 37.80 -15.12 20.32
C ARG A 89 38.97 -14.28 20.82
N GLY A 90 38.62 -13.16 21.48
CA GLY A 90 39.51 -12.15 22.02
C GLY A 90 39.90 -11.01 21.05
N ALA A 91 39.57 -11.17 19.76
CA ALA A 91 39.81 -10.14 18.75
C ALA A 91 39.01 -8.84 19.00
N SER A 92 39.28 -7.83 18.18
CA SER A 92 38.57 -6.54 18.20
C SER A 92 37.71 -6.34 16.94
N ILE A 93 36.53 -5.76 17.13
CA ILE A 93 35.66 -5.32 16.04
C ILE A 93 35.12 -3.93 16.33
N GLU A 94 35.12 -3.10 15.31
CA GLU A 94 34.46 -1.80 15.30
C GLU A 94 33.51 -1.72 14.12
N ALA A 95 32.46 -0.91 14.29
CA ALA A 95 31.46 -0.73 13.26
C ALA A 95 30.92 0.70 13.20
N GLN A 96 30.61 1.13 11.99
CA GLN A 96 29.84 2.33 11.70
C GLN A 96 28.77 2.02 10.66
N ASN A 97 27.56 2.54 10.90
CA ASN A 97 26.39 2.39 10.04
C ASN A 97 26.19 0.94 9.58
N SER A 98 26.44 -0.03 10.45
CA SER A 98 26.36 -1.45 10.14
C SER A 98 25.22 -2.11 10.90
N LEU A 99 24.69 -3.20 10.34
CA LEU A 99 23.60 -3.96 10.94
C LEU A 99 24.12 -5.32 11.41
N ILE A 100 24.05 -5.56 12.72
CA ILE A 100 24.40 -6.83 13.34
C ILE A 100 23.13 -7.48 13.86
N GLY A 101 22.83 -8.68 13.37
CA GLY A 101 21.53 -9.32 13.56
C GLY A 101 21.25 -9.72 15.00
N ASP A 102 22.26 -10.12 15.76
CA ASP A 102 22.11 -10.57 17.13
C ASP A 102 22.90 -9.70 18.12
N ALA A 103 22.19 -9.14 19.11
CA ALA A 103 22.79 -8.25 20.09
C ALA A 103 23.76 -8.96 21.05
N LEU A 104 23.50 -10.25 21.37
CA LEU A 104 24.35 -11.02 22.28
C LEU A 104 25.71 -11.35 21.65
N THR A 105 25.72 -11.56 20.34
CA THR A 105 26.92 -11.90 19.56
C THR A 105 27.38 -10.72 18.71
N SER A 106 27.13 -9.49 19.16
CA SER A 106 27.49 -8.26 18.45
C SER A 106 28.94 -7.83 18.61
N GLY A 107 29.66 -8.44 19.54
CA GLY A 107 31.05 -8.10 19.78
C GLY A 107 31.32 -6.78 20.50
N GLY A 108 30.33 -6.29 21.24
CA GLY A 108 30.43 -4.99 21.90
C GLY A 108 29.97 -3.81 21.04
N ILE A 109 29.53 -4.07 19.80
CA ILE A 109 28.88 -3.04 18.97
C ILE A 109 27.52 -2.71 19.57
N VAL A 110 27.25 -1.42 19.78
CA VAL A 110 26.05 -0.93 20.47
C VAL A 110 25.05 -0.35 19.48
N HIS A 111 23.76 -0.68 19.65
CA HIS A 111 22.68 -0.09 18.86
C HIS A 111 22.61 1.44 19.05
N GLY A 112 22.46 2.18 17.95
CA GLY A 112 22.36 3.64 17.93
C GLY A 112 23.70 4.37 18.04
N GLN A 113 24.78 3.69 18.42
CA GLN A 113 26.12 4.25 18.41
C GLN A 113 26.69 4.19 16.99
N ASN A 114 27.28 5.28 16.50
CA ASN A 114 27.86 5.40 15.15
C ASN A 114 26.90 4.96 14.02
N GLY A 115 25.59 5.14 14.21
CA GLY A 115 24.57 4.72 13.23
C GLY A 115 24.34 3.20 13.16
N ASN A 116 24.89 2.41 14.08
CA ASN A 116 24.75 0.96 14.04
C ASN A 116 23.37 0.47 14.47
N ILE A 117 22.93 -0.61 13.84
CA ILE A 117 21.68 -1.30 14.13
C ILE A 117 22.05 -2.68 14.68
N VAL A 118 21.69 -2.96 15.93
CA VAL A 118 22.11 -4.20 16.61
C VAL A 118 20.91 -4.87 17.23
N GLY A 119 20.65 -6.13 16.88
CA GLY A 119 19.50 -6.87 17.37
C GLY A 119 18.15 -6.20 17.06
N ASN A 120 17.13 -6.50 17.86
CA ASN A 120 15.85 -5.79 17.82
C ASN A 120 15.89 -4.57 18.74
N ARG A 121 16.54 -3.48 18.29
CA ARG A 121 16.76 -2.24 19.06
C ARG A 121 17.66 -2.44 20.29
N GLY A 122 18.77 -3.14 20.11
CA GLY A 122 19.77 -3.39 21.16
C GLY A 122 19.49 -4.62 22.03
N VAL A 123 18.40 -5.36 21.77
CA VAL A 123 18.05 -6.58 22.52
C VAL A 123 17.76 -7.74 21.58
N GLY A 124 18.19 -8.94 21.98
CA GLY A 124 17.97 -10.19 21.24
C GLY A 124 18.42 -10.12 19.78
N SER A 125 17.83 -10.99 18.94
CA SER A 125 18.11 -11.00 17.51
C SER A 125 16.99 -10.34 16.71
N ILE A 126 17.34 -9.63 15.64
CA ILE A 126 16.40 -9.14 14.65
C ILE A 126 15.95 -10.32 13.75
N ASN A 127 14.67 -10.36 13.40
CA ASN A 127 14.19 -11.31 12.41
C ASN A 127 14.78 -10.94 11.03
N ILE A 128 15.59 -11.83 10.45
CA ILE A 128 16.28 -11.57 9.18
C ILE A 128 15.32 -11.25 8.02
N ASN A 129 14.09 -11.78 8.05
CA ASN A 129 13.05 -11.48 7.05
C ASN A 129 12.50 -10.04 7.14
N ARG A 130 12.84 -9.29 8.20
CA ARG A 130 12.58 -7.85 8.30
C ARG A 130 13.70 -7.01 7.70
N VAL A 131 14.81 -7.62 7.31
CA VAL A 131 16.00 -6.94 6.77
C VAL A 131 16.21 -7.31 5.30
N LEU A 132 16.17 -8.61 4.98
CA LEU A 132 16.51 -9.16 3.67
C LEU A 132 15.44 -10.09 3.13
N ASP A 133 15.29 -10.11 1.80
CA ASP A 133 14.78 -11.27 1.08
C ASP A 133 15.83 -12.38 1.18
N THR A 134 15.54 -13.38 2.01
CA THR A 134 16.47 -14.47 2.32
C THR A 134 16.70 -15.43 1.16
N THR A 135 16.00 -15.26 0.05
CA THR A 135 16.24 -16.06 -1.16
C THR A 135 17.34 -15.41 -1.98
N LEU A 136 18.49 -16.10 -2.10
CA LEU A 136 19.55 -15.65 -2.97
C LEU A 136 19.11 -15.81 -4.43
N ARG A 137 19.03 -14.71 -5.17
CA ARG A 137 18.54 -14.71 -6.55
C ARG A 137 19.27 -13.65 -7.39
N ASP A 138 19.04 -13.72 -8.69
CA ASP A 138 19.46 -12.67 -9.61
C ASP A 138 18.60 -11.42 -9.39
N ASN A 139 19.23 -10.32 -8.96
CA ASN A 139 18.60 -9.01 -8.80
C ASN A 139 19.08 -8.00 -9.84
N GLY A 140 19.50 -8.49 -11.02
CA GLY A 140 19.87 -7.70 -12.20
C GLY A 140 21.37 -7.48 -12.39
N GLY A 141 22.23 -8.03 -11.53
CA GLY A 141 23.69 -7.86 -11.57
C GLY A 141 24.44 -9.11 -12.04
N PRO A 142 25.77 -9.03 -12.23
CA PRO A 142 26.59 -10.16 -12.68
C PRO A 142 26.75 -11.27 -11.63
N THR A 143 26.31 -11.04 -10.39
CA THR A 143 26.30 -12.07 -9.33
C THR A 143 25.03 -11.96 -8.49
N PRO A 144 24.47 -13.10 -8.01
CA PRO A 144 23.32 -13.10 -7.11
C PRO A 144 23.56 -12.32 -5.81
N THR A 145 22.50 -11.69 -5.30
CA THR A 145 22.50 -10.90 -4.06
C THR A 145 21.25 -11.19 -3.23
N HIS A 146 21.25 -10.77 -1.96
CA HIS A 146 20.03 -10.64 -1.16
C HIS A 146 19.53 -9.20 -1.25
N ALA A 147 18.29 -9.00 -1.71
CA ALA A 147 17.67 -7.69 -1.73
C ALA A 147 17.22 -7.28 -0.32
N LEU A 148 17.18 -5.98 -0.03
CA LEU A 148 16.50 -5.46 1.16
C LEU A 148 14.99 -5.58 0.98
N VAL A 149 14.27 -5.95 2.05
CA VAL A 149 12.78 -5.92 2.03
C VAL A 149 12.26 -4.49 2.19
N SER A 150 11.03 -4.23 1.74
CA SER A 150 10.36 -2.96 2.02
C SER A 150 10.27 -2.69 3.52
N GLY A 151 10.53 -1.45 3.93
CA GLY A 151 10.61 -1.04 5.34
C GLY A 151 11.81 -1.59 6.11
N SER A 152 12.81 -2.15 5.41
CA SER A 152 14.02 -2.65 6.04
C SER A 152 14.75 -1.54 6.79
N PRO A 153 15.19 -1.79 8.04
CA PRO A 153 15.92 -0.79 8.82
C PRO A 153 17.31 -0.48 8.24
N ALA A 154 17.78 -1.26 7.26
CA ALA A 154 19.03 -1.02 6.55
C ALA A 154 18.91 0.00 5.41
N ILE A 155 17.68 0.38 5.01
CA ILE A 155 17.45 1.36 3.95
C ILE A 155 17.84 2.75 4.44
N ASN A 156 18.63 3.47 3.65
CA ASN A 156 19.16 4.81 3.90
C ASN A 156 19.94 4.98 5.21
N ALA A 157 20.32 3.87 5.85
CA ALA A 157 21.01 3.87 7.14
C ALA A 157 22.53 3.65 7.01
N GLY A 158 23.02 3.47 5.79
CA GLY A 158 24.40 3.18 5.45
C GLY A 158 25.26 4.41 5.18
N ILE A 159 26.52 4.13 4.81
CA ILE A 159 27.52 5.11 4.36
C ILE A 159 28.27 4.55 3.15
N ASN A 160 28.87 5.42 2.34
CA ASN A 160 29.68 5.01 1.19
C ASN A 160 31.14 5.49 1.32
N PRO A 161 31.94 4.90 2.23
CA PRO A 161 33.27 5.41 2.57
C PRO A 161 34.27 5.32 1.41
N MET A 162 34.03 4.40 0.47
CA MET A 162 34.86 4.18 -0.71
C MET A 162 34.40 5.01 -1.92
N ASN A 163 33.38 5.86 -1.76
CA ASN A 163 32.76 6.66 -2.83
C ASN A 163 32.45 5.83 -4.09
N LEU A 164 31.93 4.61 -3.89
CA LEU A 164 31.63 3.71 -4.99
C LEU A 164 30.52 4.31 -5.84
N GLN A 165 30.65 4.19 -7.16
CA GLN A 165 29.61 4.63 -8.10
C GLN A 165 28.42 3.66 -8.11
N PHE A 166 28.69 2.36 -7.92
CA PHE A 166 27.70 1.28 -8.04
C PHE A 166 27.72 0.34 -6.83
N ASP A 167 26.60 -0.33 -6.57
CA ASP A 167 26.54 -1.43 -5.61
C ASP A 167 27.12 -2.74 -6.19
N GLN A 168 26.95 -3.88 -5.51
CA GLN A 168 27.49 -5.18 -5.99
C GLN A 168 27.02 -5.56 -7.40
N ARG A 169 25.85 -5.09 -7.84
CA ARG A 169 25.30 -5.42 -9.16
C ARG A 169 26.04 -4.69 -10.30
N GLY A 170 26.88 -3.69 -9.98
CA GLY A 170 27.75 -3.03 -10.95
C GLY A 170 27.04 -1.96 -11.80
N PRO A 171 27.60 -1.60 -12.98
CA PRO A 171 27.09 -0.49 -13.79
C PRO A 171 25.58 -0.57 -14.05
N GLY A 172 24.86 0.52 -13.75
CA GLY A 172 23.40 0.58 -13.83
C GLY A 172 22.70 0.56 -12.46
N PHE A 173 23.42 0.17 -11.39
CA PHE A 173 22.91 0.11 -10.03
C PHE A 173 23.72 1.04 -9.12
N VAL A 174 23.34 2.31 -9.09
CA VAL A 174 24.07 3.34 -8.35
C VAL A 174 24.12 3.06 -6.84
N ARG A 175 25.24 3.38 -6.18
CA ARG A 175 25.43 3.10 -4.74
C ARG A 175 24.87 4.17 -3.81
N VAL A 176 24.74 5.40 -4.30
CA VAL A 176 24.21 6.52 -3.52
C VAL A 176 23.04 7.06 -4.29
N GLN A 177 21.89 7.14 -3.63
CA GLN A 177 20.66 7.63 -4.23
C GLN A 177 20.00 8.68 -3.32
N GLN A 178 18.86 9.28 -3.71
CA GLN A 178 18.39 10.53 -3.06
C GLN A 178 17.95 10.36 -1.59
N GLY A 179 17.83 9.13 -1.09
CA GLY A 179 17.57 8.83 0.33
C GLY A 179 18.83 8.61 1.17
N GLY A 180 19.99 8.37 0.55
CA GLY A 180 21.22 7.98 1.23
C GLY A 180 21.89 6.78 0.58
N THR A 181 22.71 6.08 1.35
CA THR A 181 23.27 4.78 1.01
C THR A 181 22.66 3.74 1.93
N ASP A 182 22.39 2.56 1.43
CA ASP A 182 21.92 1.45 2.25
C ASP A 182 23.06 0.71 2.95
N ILE A 183 22.74 0.10 4.09
CA ILE A 183 23.63 -0.87 4.73
C ILE A 183 23.60 -2.16 3.90
N GLY A 184 24.76 -2.70 3.55
CA GLY A 184 24.88 -3.99 2.87
C GLY A 184 25.46 -3.92 1.45
N ALA A 185 25.53 -5.05 0.76
CA ALA A 185 26.05 -5.16 -0.61
C ALA A 185 25.09 -4.70 -1.71
N PHE A 186 23.81 -4.70 -1.39
CA PHE A 186 22.72 -4.32 -2.26
C PHE A 186 22.25 -2.92 -1.86
N GLU A 187 22.23 -2.01 -2.83
CA GLU A 187 21.48 -0.76 -2.70
C GLU A 187 20.05 -1.08 -3.12
N SER A 188 19.11 -1.02 -2.19
CA SER A 188 17.70 -0.97 -2.54
C SER A 188 17.54 0.13 -3.57
N PRO A 189 16.89 -0.15 -4.72
CA PRO A 189 16.72 0.89 -5.71
C PRO A 189 15.85 1.97 -5.06
N PHE A 190 16.47 3.06 -4.63
CA PHE A 190 15.88 4.37 -4.66
C PHE A 190 15.75 4.67 -6.14
N LEU A 191 14.66 4.18 -6.69
CA LEU A 191 14.16 4.71 -7.92
C LEU A 191 14.09 6.23 -7.66
N PRO A 192 14.71 7.13 -8.47
CA PRO A 192 13.79 8.15 -8.99
C PRO A 192 12.67 7.29 -9.54
N ILE A 193 11.49 7.35 -8.92
CA ILE A 193 10.28 6.64 -9.36
C ILE A 193 10.46 6.40 -10.87
N PRO A 194 10.72 5.14 -11.30
CA PRO A 194 11.34 4.89 -12.61
C PRO A 194 10.50 5.67 -13.59
N PRO A 195 11.05 6.63 -14.38
CA PRO A 195 10.32 7.82 -14.85
C PRO A 195 8.94 7.34 -15.11
N VAL A 196 8.02 7.66 -14.16
CA VAL A 196 6.74 6.96 -13.99
C VAL A 196 6.34 6.73 -15.41
N ASN A 197 6.35 5.49 -15.91
CA ASN A 197 5.61 5.34 -17.14
C ASN A 197 4.26 5.75 -16.63
N PRO A 198 3.65 6.87 -17.09
CA PRO A 198 2.41 7.32 -16.50
C PRO A 198 1.37 6.17 -16.58
N ALA A 199 1.68 5.09 -17.31
CA ALA A 199 1.05 3.79 -17.36
C ALA A 199 1.45 2.67 -16.37
N THR A 200 2.17 2.88 -15.27
CA THR A 200 2.45 1.79 -14.29
C THR A 200 2.08 2.09 -12.84
N GLU A 201 1.27 3.11 -12.57
CA GLU A 201 0.42 3.09 -11.37
C GLU A 201 -0.77 2.13 -11.61
N PRO A 202 -1.31 1.44 -10.59
CA PRO A 202 -2.58 0.76 -10.73
C PRO A 202 -3.69 1.79 -10.93
N VAL A 203 -4.11 1.98 -12.17
CA VAL A 203 -5.12 2.98 -12.52
C VAL A 203 -6.53 2.46 -12.24
N LEU A 204 -6.73 1.15 -12.09
CA LEU A 204 -8.03 0.56 -11.76
C LEU A 204 -7.92 -0.66 -10.87
N ALA A 205 -8.83 -0.77 -9.90
CA ALA A 205 -9.03 -1.98 -9.12
C ALA A 205 -10.48 -2.44 -9.18
N PHE A 206 -10.67 -3.75 -9.39
CA PHE A 206 -11.98 -4.39 -9.46
C PHE A 206 -12.11 -5.45 -8.36
N GLY A 207 -12.95 -5.16 -7.37
CA GLY A 207 -13.32 -6.12 -6.33
C GLY A 207 -14.51 -6.99 -6.74
N ALA A 208 -14.41 -8.30 -6.47
CA ALA A 208 -15.48 -9.25 -6.75
C ALA A 208 -16.80 -8.89 -6.02
N GLY A 209 -17.95 -9.10 -6.66
CA GLY A 209 -19.27 -8.82 -6.06
C GLY A 209 -19.84 -9.91 -5.16
N GLY A 210 -19.19 -11.08 -5.10
CA GLY A 210 -19.60 -12.24 -4.30
C GLY A 210 -20.10 -13.43 -5.13
N GLY A 211 -20.12 -14.62 -4.51
CA GLY A 211 -20.44 -15.90 -5.15
C GLY A 211 -19.21 -16.71 -5.60
N ILE A 212 -18.03 -16.12 -5.49
CA ILE A 212 -16.73 -16.72 -5.82
C ILE A 212 -15.69 -16.29 -4.79
N GLN A 213 -14.50 -16.91 -4.79
CA GLN A 213 -13.39 -16.51 -3.91
C GLN A 213 -13.13 -15.00 -3.97
N ALA A 214 -13.15 -14.34 -2.81
CA ALA A 214 -12.90 -12.93 -2.65
C ALA A 214 -11.53 -12.56 -3.24
N GLN A 215 -11.57 -11.74 -4.29
CA GLN A 215 -10.40 -11.36 -5.07
C GLN A 215 -10.53 -9.94 -5.62
N VAL A 216 -9.38 -9.33 -5.89
CA VAL A 216 -9.27 -8.01 -6.52
C VAL A 216 -8.32 -8.12 -7.71
N SER A 217 -8.79 -7.69 -8.88
CA SER A 217 -7.91 -7.53 -10.05
C SER A 217 -7.45 -6.09 -10.14
N VAL A 218 -6.15 -5.92 -10.37
CA VAL A 218 -5.49 -4.61 -10.43
C VAL A 218 -4.94 -4.43 -11.84
N LEU A 219 -5.35 -3.34 -12.50
CA LEU A 219 -5.06 -3.07 -13.90
C LEU A 219 -4.26 -1.77 -14.05
N ASN A 220 -3.43 -1.71 -15.08
CA ASN A 220 -2.78 -0.48 -15.51
C ASN A 220 -3.71 0.38 -16.39
N GLY A 221 -3.26 1.58 -16.76
CA GLY A 221 -4.02 2.48 -17.65
C GLY A 221 -4.23 1.96 -19.08
N ALA A 222 -3.56 0.87 -19.47
CA ALA A 222 -3.81 0.17 -20.74
C ALA A 222 -4.85 -0.96 -20.62
N LEU A 223 -5.44 -1.15 -19.43
CA LEU A 223 -6.36 -2.23 -19.07
C LEU A 223 -5.72 -3.63 -19.04
N ASP A 224 -4.40 -3.73 -18.92
CA ASP A 224 -3.74 -5.01 -18.65
C ASP A 224 -3.80 -5.31 -17.15
N GLU A 225 -4.20 -6.54 -16.78
CA GLU A 225 -4.11 -7.01 -15.39
C GLU A 225 -2.65 -7.15 -14.99
N VAL A 226 -2.20 -6.31 -14.05
CA VAL A 226 -0.83 -6.30 -13.53
C VAL A 226 -0.67 -7.42 -12.51
N TYR A 227 -1.62 -7.53 -11.59
CA TYR A 227 -1.67 -8.60 -10.59
C TYR A 227 -3.08 -8.79 -10.03
N ARG A 228 -3.23 -9.89 -9.28
CA ARG A 228 -4.47 -10.30 -8.62
C ARG A 228 -4.23 -10.55 -7.14
N LEU A 229 -5.08 -9.95 -6.30
CA LEU A 229 -5.03 -10.09 -4.85
C LEU A 229 -6.11 -11.08 -4.38
N LEU A 230 -5.78 -11.87 -3.36
CA LEU A 230 -6.70 -12.76 -2.65
C LEU A 230 -6.78 -12.32 -1.18
N PRO A 231 -7.43 -11.17 -0.88
CA PRO A 231 -7.32 -10.54 0.43
C PRO A 231 -7.93 -11.38 1.55
N TYR A 232 -9.03 -12.08 1.27
CA TYR A 232 -9.80 -12.83 2.27
C TYR A 232 -9.93 -14.30 1.87
N GLN A 233 -8.92 -15.11 2.22
CA GLN A 233 -8.92 -16.53 1.87
C GLN A 233 -10.15 -17.27 2.42
N GLY A 234 -10.83 -18.03 1.56
CA GLY A 234 -12.04 -18.79 1.92
C GLY A 234 -13.32 -17.94 2.06
N PHE A 235 -13.21 -16.61 2.02
CA PHE A 235 -14.38 -15.73 1.93
C PHE A 235 -14.86 -15.67 0.48
N THR A 236 -16.17 -15.77 0.27
CA THR A 236 -16.79 -15.72 -1.06
C THR A 236 -17.75 -14.55 -1.23
N GLY A 237 -17.77 -13.62 -0.28
CA GLY A 237 -18.55 -12.39 -0.38
C GLY A 237 -17.80 -11.30 -1.13
N ALA A 238 -18.45 -10.14 -1.22
CA ALA A 238 -17.95 -9.06 -2.04
C ALA A 238 -16.71 -8.39 -1.44
N VAL A 239 -15.84 -7.85 -2.29
CA VAL A 239 -14.67 -7.06 -1.90
C VAL A 239 -14.84 -5.63 -2.40
N ARG A 240 -14.75 -4.66 -1.50
CA ARG A 240 -14.75 -3.23 -1.81
C ARG A 240 -13.32 -2.74 -1.86
N VAL A 241 -13.06 -1.77 -2.71
CA VAL A 241 -11.70 -1.32 -3.03
C VAL A 241 -11.62 0.20 -3.01
N ALA A 242 -10.48 0.70 -2.58
CA ALA A 242 -10.05 2.10 -2.73
C ALA A 242 -8.57 2.10 -3.12
N LEU A 243 -8.14 3.18 -3.77
CA LEU A 243 -6.79 3.36 -4.29
C LEU A 243 -6.24 4.69 -3.77
N ALA A 244 -5.06 4.67 -3.15
CA ALA A 244 -4.29 5.86 -2.73
C ALA A 244 -2.90 5.43 -2.23
N ASP A 245 -1.91 6.33 -2.21
CA ASP A 245 -0.58 6.07 -1.63
C ASP A 245 -0.65 6.05 -0.09
N VAL A 246 -0.85 4.88 0.52
CA VAL A 246 -1.05 4.73 1.97
C VAL A 246 0.27 4.66 2.72
N ASN A 247 1.33 4.15 2.08
CA ASN A 247 2.65 3.99 2.68
C ASN A 247 3.63 5.15 2.41
N GLY A 248 3.23 6.13 1.58
CA GLY A 248 3.97 7.36 1.30
C GLY A 248 5.17 7.12 0.38
N ASP A 249 5.16 6.05 -0.41
CA ASP A 249 6.28 5.68 -1.27
C ASP A 249 6.18 6.29 -2.67
N GLY A 250 5.11 7.03 -2.95
CA GLY A 250 4.81 7.70 -4.22
C GLY A 250 4.15 6.80 -5.25
N ALA A 251 3.66 5.60 -4.89
CA ALA A 251 2.81 4.76 -5.73
C ALA A 251 1.45 4.49 -5.09
N THR A 252 0.44 4.32 -5.91
CA THR A 252 -0.93 4.07 -5.46
C THR A 252 -1.07 2.67 -4.86
N ASP A 253 -1.37 2.57 -3.58
CA ASP A 253 -1.68 1.31 -2.90
C ASP A 253 -3.15 0.88 -3.10
N VAL A 254 -3.40 -0.40 -2.82
CA VAL A 254 -4.73 -1.02 -2.91
C VAL A 254 -5.26 -1.29 -1.51
N VAL A 255 -6.30 -0.54 -1.11
CA VAL A 255 -7.05 -0.80 0.12
C VAL A 255 -8.26 -1.67 -0.21
N THR A 256 -8.42 -2.77 0.51
CA THR A 256 -9.54 -3.70 0.35
C THR A 256 -10.36 -3.75 1.63
N ALA A 257 -11.68 -3.88 1.49
CA ALA A 257 -12.61 -4.06 2.59
C ALA A 257 -13.57 -5.23 2.31
N ALA A 258 -13.82 -6.06 3.31
CA ALA A 258 -14.77 -7.14 3.18
C ALA A 258 -16.23 -6.61 3.18
N GLY A 259 -17.04 -7.10 2.24
CA GLY A 259 -18.48 -6.86 2.20
C GLY A 259 -19.26 -7.75 3.20
N PRO A 260 -20.59 -7.80 3.07
CA PRO A 260 -21.45 -8.57 3.97
C PRO A 260 -21.00 -10.03 4.14
N GLY A 261 -20.95 -10.47 5.40
CA GLY A 261 -20.50 -11.80 5.82
C GLY A 261 -19.00 -11.89 6.15
N GLY A 262 -18.16 -10.97 5.69
CA GLY A 262 -16.71 -11.00 5.92
C GLY A 262 -16.22 -10.20 7.13
N GLY A 263 -17.14 -9.47 7.78
CA GLY A 263 -16.83 -8.59 8.91
C GLY A 263 -16.13 -7.29 8.49
N PRO A 264 -15.78 -6.41 9.44
CA PRO A 264 -15.18 -5.11 9.15
C PRO A 264 -13.67 -5.19 8.89
N HIS A 265 -13.23 -6.24 8.19
CA HIS A 265 -11.82 -6.48 7.92
C HIS A 265 -11.37 -5.59 6.77
N ILE A 266 -10.30 -4.84 7.02
CA ILE A 266 -9.55 -4.05 6.05
C ILE A 266 -8.18 -4.69 5.83
N LYS A 267 -7.72 -4.69 4.59
CA LYS A 267 -6.33 -5.04 4.23
C LYS A 267 -5.78 -4.09 3.19
N VAL A 268 -4.52 -3.71 3.34
CA VAL A 268 -3.82 -2.79 2.43
C VAL A 268 -2.68 -3.52 1.75
N PHE A 269 -2.55 -3.31 0.45
CA PHE A 269 -1.53 -3.93 -0.38
C PHE A 269 -0.75 -2.86 -1.12
N ASP A 270 0.57 -3.01 -1.09
CA ASP A 270 1.52 -2.16 -1.78
C ASP A 270 1.24 -2.17 -3.30
N GLY A 271 1.09 -0.98 -3.87
CA GLY A 271 0.79 -0.77 -5.28
C GLY A 271 1.84 -1.30 -6.25
N ARG A 272 3.11 -1.27 -5.83
CA ARG A 272 4.26 -1.66 -6.67
C ARG A 272 4.48 -3.15 -6.70
N THR A 273 4.22 -3.82 -5.58
CA THR A 273 4.61 -5.23 -5.36
C THR A 273 3.41 -6.16 -5.25
N GLY A 274 2.21 -5.63 -5.02
CA GLY A 274 1.01 -6.41 -4.72
C GLY A 274 1.07 -7.17 -3.39
N GLN A 275 2.09 -6.91 -2.55
CA GLN A 275 2.22 -7.54 -1.24
C GLN A 275 1.39 -6.79 -0.21
N GLN A 276 0.83 -7.51 0.77
CA GLN A 276 0.15 -6.84 1.89
C GLN A 276 1.16 -5.97 2.65
N LEU A 277 0.79 -4.75 3.02
CA LEU A 277 1.64 -3.92 3.87
C LEU A 277 1.89 -4.63 5.20
N ASN A 278 3.13 -4.53 5.69
CA ASN A 278 3.55 -5.11 6.96
C ASN A 278 3.50 -4.10 8.12
N SER A 279 3.04 -2.87 7.86
CA SER A 279 2.76 -1.84 8.87
C SER A 279 1.47 -2.15 9.65
N GLY A 280 1.20 -1.39 10.72
CA GLY A 280 0.01 -1.57 11.57
C GLY A 280 -1.33 -1.45 10.81
N VAL A 281 -1.34 -0.76 9.66
CA VAL A 281 -2.52 -0.61 8.80
C VAL A 281 -2.70 -1.74 7.77
N GLY A 282 -1.73 -2.65 7.64
CA GLY A 282 -1.75 -3.68 6.60
C GLY A 282 -2.91 -4.68 6.72
N SER A 283 -3.43 -4.91 7.94
CA SER A 283 -4.60 -5.76 8.16
C SER A 283 -5.20 -5.50 9.55
N PHE A 284 -6.44 -5.00 9.60
CA PHE A 284 -7.13 -4.69 10.87
C PHE A 284 -8.66 -4.73 10.75
N PHE A 285 -9.35 -4.77 11.89
CA PHE A 285 -10.81 -4.61 11.94
C PHE A 285 -11.17 -3.15 12.25
N ALA A 286 -11.91 -2.48 11.35
CA ALA A 286 -12.30 -1.07 11.50
C ALA A 286 -13.39 -0.84 12.58
N TYR A 287 -14.17 -1.89 12.84
CA TYR A 287 -15.27 -1.90 13.83
C TYR A 287 -15.16 -3.14 14.71
N ASP A 288 -16.13 -3.38 15.59
CA ASP A 288 -16.20 -4.60 16.40
C ASP A 288 -16.13 -5.83 15.49
N GLY A 289 -15.17 -6.73 15.72
CA GLY A 289 -14.94 -7.90 14.86
C GLY A 289 -16.12 -8.89 14.80
N ARG A 290 -17.12 -8.75 15.68
CA ARG A 290 -18.38 -9.51 15.63
C ARG A 290 -19.39 -8.92 14.65
N PHE A 291 -19.21 -7.67 14.23
CA PHE A 291 -20.03 -7.09 13.17
C PHE A 291 -19.75 -7.84 11.88
N THR A 292 -20.79 -8.23 11.15
CA THR A 292 -20.67 -9.00 9.90
C THR A 292 -21.31 -8.30 8.71
N GLY A 293 -21.78 -7.06 8.88
CA GLY A 293 -22.42 -6.29 7.80
C GLY A 293 -21.46 -5.93 6.67
N GLY A 294 -20.14 -5.90 6.94
CA GLY A 294 -19.13 -5.47 5.98
C GLY A 294 -18.90 -3.96 6.01
N VAL A 295 -17.96 -3.49 5.19
CA VAL A 295 -17.46 -2.10 5.26
C VAL A 295 -17.24 -1.52 3.87
N PHE A 296 -17.69 -0.28 3.64
CA PHE A 296 -17.25 0.57 2.52
C PHE A 296 -15.93 1.25 2.87
N VAL A 297 -15.08 1.45 1.87
CA VAL A 297 -13.76 2.06 2.07
C VAL A 297 -13.48 3.13 1.02
N ALA A 298 -12.81 4.18 1.44
CA ALA A 298 -12.19 5.23 0.65
C ALA A 298 -10.81 5.53 1.25
N ALA A 299 -9.96 6.25 0.52
CA ALA A 299 -8.65 6.65 1.02
C ALA A 299 -8.29 8.06 0.56
N ALA A 300 -7.72 8.87 1.45
CA ALA A 300 -7.22 10.23 1.19
C ALA A 300 -6.39 10.72 2.39
N ASP A 301 -5.41 11.59 2.18
CA ASP A 301 -4.58 12.18 3.25
C ASP A 301 -5.37 13.26 4.02
N LEU A 302 -6.04 12.90 5.13
CA LEU A 302 -6.88 13.80 5.92
C LEU A 302 -6.06 14.62 6.93
N ASN A 303 -4.94 14.06 7.41
CA ASN A 303 -4.09 14.71 8.40
C ASN A 303 -2.93 15.53 7.79
N ASN A 304 -2.73 15.43 6.47
CA ASN A 304 -1.68 16.07 5.68
C ASN A 304 -0.27 15.69 6.14
N ASP A 305 -0.04 14.40 6.35
CA ASP A 305 1.28 13.84 6.64
C ASP A 305 2.00 13.27 5.40
N GLY A 306 1.36 13.33 4.24
CA GLY A 306 1.87 12.82 2.97
C GLY A 306 1.59 11.35 2.73
N GLN A 307 0.86 10.67 3.63
CA GLN A 307 0.35 9.32 3.47
C GLN A 307 -1.19 9.36 3.45
N ALA A 308 -1.80 8.58 2.57
CA ALA A 308 -3.24 8.49 2.49
C ALA A 308 -3.82 7.74 3.70
N ASP A 309 -4.85 8.32 4.31
CA ASP A 309 -5.59 7.72 5.42
C ASP A 309 -6.74 6.84 4.92
N ILE A 310 -7.14 5.89 5.74
CA ILE A 310 -8.16 4.89 5.40
C ILE A 310 -9.49 5.30 6.02
N ILE A 311 -10.47 5.61 5.17
CA ILE A 311 -11.81 6.05 5.56
C ILE A 311 -12.78 4.89 5.37
N THR A 312 -13.55 4.58 6.41
CA THR A 312 -14.44 3.42 6.42
C THR A 312 -15.86 3.84 6.76
N GLY A 313 -16.83 3.18 6.13
CA GLY A 313 -18.25 3.30 6.45
C GLY A 313 -18.85 1.92 6.75
N ALA A 314 -19.53 1.76 7.88
CA ALA A 314 -20.23 0.52 8.17
C ALA A 314 -21.35 0.28 7.14
N ASP A 315 -21.43 -0.94 6.61
CA ASP A 315 -22.45 -1.33 5.62
C ASP A 315 -23.81 -1.67 6.29
N GLN A 316 -24.78 -2.08 5.48
CA GLN A 316 -26.13 -2.44 5.91
C GLN A 316 -26.12 -3.40 7.12
N GLY A 317 -26.98 -3.11 8.10
CA GLY A 317 -27.03 -3.79 9.39
C GLY A 317 -26.16 -3.14 10.46
N GLY A 318 -25.22 -2.27 10.07
CA GLY A 318 -24.53 -1.31 10.93
C GLY A 318 -25.23 0.05 10.91
N GLY A 319 -24.85 0.93 11.85
CA GLY A 319 -25.25 2.35 11.82
C GLY A 319 -24.55 3.12 10.70
N PRO A 320 -24.88 4.40 10.45
CA PRO A 320 -24.15 5.28 9.53
C PRO A 320 -22.80 5.72 10.12
N HIS A 321 -22.06 4.77 10.68
CA HIS A 321 -20.82 5.00 11.40
C HIS A 321 -19.68 5.15 10.40
N VAL A 322 -18.97 6.26 10.49
CA VAL A 322 -17.77 6.56 9.72
C VAL A 322 -16.59 6.58 10.68
N ARG A 323 -15.49 5.94 10.27
CA ARG A 323 -14.19 6.01 10.95
C ARG A 323 -13.08 6.23 9.96
N ALA A 324 -12.10 7.05 10.32
CA ALA A 324 -10.87 7.22 9.55
C ALA A 324 -9.65 6.86 10.38
N PHE A 325 -8.69 6.16 9.77
CA PHE A 325 -7.46 5.68 10.40
C PHE A 325 -6.25 6.20 9.64
N SER A 326 -5.25 6.69 10.37
CA SER A 326 -4.04 7.23 9.74
C SER A 326 -3.32 6.14 8.95
N GLY A 327 -2.93 6.45 7.71
CA GLY A 327 -2.14 5.53 6.87
C GLY A 327 -0.77 5.20 7.49
N ALA A 328 -0.17 6.17 8.18
CA ALA A 328 1.15 6.07 8.77
C ALA A 328 1.25 5.04 9.91
N ASP A 329 0.26 5.03 10.81
CA ASP A 329 0.35 4.25 12.06
C ASP A 329 -0.95 3.54 12.48
N GLY A 330 -2.07 3.77 11.79
CA GLY A 330 -3.38 3.21 12.10
C GLY A 330 -4.12 3.89 13.25
N SER A 331 -3.63 5.04 13.75
CA SER A 331 -4.32 5.82 14.76
C SER A 331 -5.67 6.36 14.26
N LEU A 332 -6.65 6.49 15.15
CA LEU A 332 -8.00 6.93 14.81
C LEU A 332 -8.03 8.46 14.64
N LEU A 333 -8.41 8.93 13.45
CA LEU A 333 -8.54 10.34 13.09
C LEU A 333 -9.99 10.83 13.21
N PHE A 334 -10.95 10.02 12.76
CA PHE A 334 -12.38 10.33 12.78
C PHE A 334 -13.18 9.16 13.36
N ASP A 335 -14.22 9.47 14.13
CA ASP A 335 -15.20 8.51 14.65
C ASP A 335 -16.55 9.22 14.88
N PHE A 336 -17.50 9.05 13.97
CA PHE A 336 -18.78 9.77 14.04
C PHE A 336 -19.92 9.07 13.28
N PHE A 337 -21.17 9.44 13.58
CA PHE A 337 -22.34 9.02 12.82
C PHE A 337 -22.72 10.08 11.79
N ALA A 338 -22.63 9.74 10.50
CA ALA A 338 -22.93 10.66 9.40
C ALA A 338 -24.43 10.96 9.23
N TYR A 339 -25.30 10.10 9.75
CA TYR A 339 -26.76 10.26 9.73
C TYR A 339 -27.34 9.94 11.11
N GLY A 340 -28.67 9.96 11.24
CA GLY A 340 -29.34 9.62 12.50
C GLY A 340 -28.83 8.29 13.07
N PRO A 341 -28.37 8.20 14.33
CA PRO A 341 -27.69 7.00 14.86
C PRO A 341 -28.54 5.71 14.87
N MET A 342 -29.86 5.85 14.80
CA MET A 342 -30.81 4.72 14.72
C MET A 342 -31.02 4.21 13.29
N PHE A 343 -30.49 4.89 12.29
CA PHE A 343 -30.51 4.42 10.90
C PHE A 343 -29.56 3.23 10.75
N THR A 344 -30.00 2.16 10.09
CA THR A 344 -29.21 0.92 9.95
C THR A 344 -28.92 0.51 8.51
N GLY A 345 -29.13 1.42 7.56
CA GLY A 345 -28.80 1.20 6.16
C GLY A 345 -27.29 1.25 5.88
N GLY A 346 -26.48 1.69 6.86
CA GLY A 346 -25.06 1.92 6.68
C GLY A 346 -24.74 3.23 5.95
N VAL A 347 -23.48 3.40 5.58
CA VAL A 347 -22.96 4.60 4.93
C VAL A 347 -21.88 4.27 3.90
N ARG A 348 -21.97 4.90 2.73
CA ARG A 348 -20.97 4.84 1.66
C ARG A 348 -20.06 6.05 1.82
N VAL A 349 -18.77 5.88 1.59
CA VAL A 349 -17.77 6.93 1.80
C VAL A 349 -16.97 7.17 0.54
N ALA A 350 -16.59 8.43 0.32
CA ALA A 350 -15.62 8.91 -0.65
C ALA A 350 -14.87 10.10 -0.03
N ALA A 351 -13.77 10.51 -0.63
CA ALA A 351 -13.01 11.66 -0.15
C ALA A 351 -12.38 12.47 -1.28
N GLY A 352 -12.18 13.75 -1.02
CA GLY A 352 -11.56 14.72 -1.94
C GLY A 352 -11.86 16.14 -1.47
N ASP A 353 -11.09 17.14 -1.89
CA ASP A 353 -11.29 18.53 -1.44
C ASP A 353 -12.58 19.08 -2.04
N ILE A 354 -13.63 19.25 -1.23
CA ILE A 354 -14.93 19.75 -1.67
C ILE A 354 -15.07 21.24 -1.37
N ASN A 355 -14.41 21.72 -0.33
CA ASN A 355 -14.57 23.05 0.21
C ASN A 355 -13.49 24.06 -0.28
N GLY A 356 -12.47 23.58 -0.99
CA GLY A 356 -11.44 24.35 -1.68
C GLY A 356 -10.34 24.84 -0.75
N ASP A 357 -10.08 24.12 0.34
CA ASP A 357 -9.04 24.45 1.32
C ASP A 357 -7.75 23.63 1.15
N ASP A 358 -7.60 22.95 0.01
CA ASP A 358 -6.51 22.05 -0.33
C ASP A 358 -6.39 20.85 0.65
N ARG A 359 -7.48 20.51 1.35
CA ARG A 359 -7.57 19.36 2.25
C ARG A 359 -8.73 18.45 1.84
N PRO A 360 -8.54 17.11 1.77
CA PRO A 360 -9.63 16.22 1.43
C PRO A 360 -10.76 16.25 2.47
N ASP A 361 -11.99 16.41 2.00
CA ASP A 361 -13.22 16.28 2.79
C ASP A 361 -13.79 14.85 2.73
N ILE A 362 -14.59 14.47 3.71
CA ILE A 362 -15.30 13.17 3.73
C ILE A 362 -16.70 13.34 3.15
N VAL A 363 -16.95 12.72 2.00
CA VAL A 363 -18.28 12.66 1.37
C VAL A 363 -18.97 11.35 1.75
N THR A 364 -20.22 11.44 2.19
CA THR A 364 -20.99 10.29 2.63
C THR A 364 -22.29 10.15 1.84
N GLY A 365 -22.64 8.92 1.48
CA GLY A 365 -23.92 8.56 0.87
C GLY A 365 -24.72 7.63 1.78
N ALA A 366 -26.00 7.94 1.98
CA ALA A 366 -26.86 7.10 2.81
C ALA A 366 -27.11 5.71 2.18
N GLY A 367 -27.16 4.70 3.06
CA GLY A 367 -27.58 3.34 2.76
C GLY A 367 -29.02 3.20 2.23
N PRO A 368 -29.46 1.97 1.88
CA PRO A 368 -30.86 1.70 1.60
C PRO A 368 -31.75 2.17 2.75
N SER A 369 -32.96 2.62 2.42
CA SER A 369 -33.94 3.24 3.33
C SER A 369 -33.56 4.62 3.89
N GLY A 370 -32.34 5.11 3.65
CA GLY A 370 -31.90 6.46 4.04
C GLY A 370 -32.25 7.56 3.04
N GLY A 371 -32.81 7.21 1.88
CA GLY A 371 -32.97 8.13 0.75
C GLY A 371 -31.66 8.34 -0.03
N PRO A 372 -31.65 9.21 -1.04
CA PRO A 372 -30.45 9.53 -1.80
C PRO A 372 -29.67 10.67 -1.12
N HIS A 373 -29.59 10.64 0.21
CA HIS A 373 -28.99 11.71 1.00
C HIS A 373 -27.47 11.62 0.89
N VAL A 374 -26.86 12.75 0.51
CA VAL A 374 -25.43 12.97 0.50
C VAL A 374 -25.09 14.05 1.53
N ARG A 375 -24.03 13.85 2.31
CA ARG A 375 -23.48 14.84 3.24
C ARG A 375 -21.96 14.90 3.13
N VAL A 376 -21.39 16.09 3.33
CA VAL A 376 -19.95 16.35 3.22
C VAL A 376 -19.42 16.89 4.54
N PHE A 377 -18.38 16.28 5.08
CA PHE A 377 -17.77 16.64 6.36
C PHE A 377 -16.35 17.17 6.12
N ASP A 378 -16.04 18.28 6.76
CA ASP A 378 -14.73 18.94 6.65
C ASP A 378 -13.63 18.03 7.21
N GLY A 379 -12.67 17.66 6.36
CA GLY A 379 -11.57 16.75 6.72
C GLY A 379 -10.56 17.35 7.69
N THR A 380 -10.59 18.66 7.90
CA THR A 380 -9.76 19.36 8.90
C THR A 380 -10.46 19.50 10.25
N ARG A 381 -11.74 19.11 10.35
CA ARG A 381 -12.60 19.36 11.52
C ARG A 381 -13.24 18.08 12.09
N PRO A 382 -12.43 17.14 12.62
CA PRO A 382 -12.96 15.94 13.28
C PRO A 382 -13.87 16.27 14.47
N ASP A 383 -13.64 17.40 15.14
CA ASP A 383 -14.46 17.93 16.23
C ASP A 383 -15.89 18.30 15.77
N LEU A 384 -16.02 18.91 14.59
CA LEU A 384 -17.32 19.28 14.02
C LEU A 384 -18.03 18.03 13.47
N ALA A 385 -17.30 17.14 12.80
CA ALA A 385 -17.84 15.87 12.32
C ALA A 385 -18.38 15.00 13.46
N ALA A 386 -17.70 14.95 14.61
CA ALA A 386 -18.12 14.20 15.80
C ALA A 386 -19.49 14.62 16.35
N VAL A 387 -19.90 15.88 16.15
CA VAL A 387 -21.23 16.37 16.50
C VAL A 387 -22.19 16.41 15.31
N GLY A 388 -21.81 15.80 14.19
CA GLY A 388 -22.62 15.69 12.99
C GLY A 388 -22.75 16.98 12.19
N MET A 389 -21.83 17.94 12.33
CA MET A 389 -21.80 19.13 11.50
C MET A 389 -21.10 18.84 10.16
N ASN A 390 -21.82 19.06 9.05
CA ASN A 390 -21.29 19.04 7.69
C ASN A 390 -20.76 20.42 7.29
N ILE A 391 -20.03 20.50 6.17
CA ILE A 391 -19.61 21.79 5.59
C ILE A 391 -20.82 22.71 5.40
N SER A 392 -20.59 24.02 5.51
CA SER A 392 -21.66 25.00 5.43
C SER A 392 -22.18 25.15 4.01
N GLY A 393 -23.46 25.50 3.89
CA GLY A 393 -24.08 25.76 2.60
C GLY A 393 -24.67 24.52 1.93
N PRO A 394 -25.18 24.68 0.71
CA PRO A 394 -26.03 23.68 0.07
C PRO A 394 -25.24 22.47 -0.49
N SER A 395 -23.93 22.57 -0.62
CA SER A 395 -23.04 21.44 -0.96
C SER A 395 -22.83 20.48 0.21
N GLY A 396 -23.03 20.92 1.46
CA GLY A 396 -22.79 20.09 2.64
C GLY A 396 -23.85 19.04 2.92
N SER A 397 -25.06 19.20 2.37
CA SER A 397 -26.15 18.23 2.53
C SER A 397 -27.23 18.41 1.47
N PHE A 398 -27.45 17.39 0.64
CA PHE A 398 -28.45 17.42 -0.44
C PHE A 398 -28.98 16.02 -0.78
N PHE A 399 -30.06 15.97 -1.56
CA PHE A 399 -30.58 14.73 -2.15
C PHE A 399 -30.11 14.62 -3.60
N ALA A 400 -29.40 13.54 -3.93
CA ALA A 400 -28.85 13.30 -5.26
C ALA A 400 -29.89 12.84 -6.30
N TYR A 401 -31.03 12.32 -5.83
CA TYR A 401 -32.14 11.84 -6.65
C TYR A 401 -33.46 12.31 -6.01
N PRO A 402 -34.62 12.15 -6.68
CA PRO A 402 -35.91 12.49 -6.07
C PRO A 402 -36.05 11.86 -4.69
N ALA A 403 -36.52 12.64 -3.70
CA ALA A 403 -36.59 12.19 -2.30
C ALA A 403 -37.46 10.92 -2.09
N SER A 404 -38.32 10.58 -3.05
CA SER A 404 -39.08 9.33 -3.08
C SER A 404 -38.21 8.09 -3.34
N TYR A 405 -37.00 8.25 -3.87
CA TYR A 405 -36.05 7.17 -4.08
C TYR A 405 -35.39 6.79 -2.76
N THR A 406 -35.69 5.61 -2.24
CA THR A 406 -35.15 5.13 -0.95
C THR A 406 -34.09 4.05 -1.12
N GLY A 407 -33.54 3.89 -2.32
CA GLY A 407 -32.60 2.82 -2.63
C GLY A 407 -31.18 3.02 -2.12
N GLY A 408 -30.86 4.21 -1.59
CA GLY A 408 -29.51 4.57 -1.14
C GLY A 408 -28.60 5.03 -2.28
N VAL A 409 -27.46 5.65 -1.93
CA VAL A 409 -26.59 6.31 -2.92
C VAL A 409 -25.11 5.92 -2.73
N TYR A 410 -24.46 5.52 -3.81
CA TYR A 410 -23.01 5.45 -3.93
C TYR A 410 -22.47 6.84 -4.25
N VAL A 411 -21.28 7.15 -3.72
CA VAL A 411 -20.60 8.43 -3.90
C VAL A 411 -19.17 8.20 -4.35
N SER A 412 -18.66 9.10 -5.19
CA SER A 412 -17.26 9.25 -5.57
C SER A 412 -16.98 10.75 -5.76
N VAL A 413 -15.73 11.16 -5.65
CA VAL A 413 -15.33 12.57 -5.77
C VAL A 413 -14.41 12.71 -6.97
N ASN A 414 -14.70 13.72 -7.78
CA ASN A 414 -13.82 14.22 -8.82
C ASN A 414 -13.17 15.52 -8.34
N ASN A 415 -11.86 15.49 -8.13
CA ASN A 415 -11.09 16.63 -7.67
C ASN A 415 -9.90 16.87 -8.60
N THR A 416 -10.18 17.30 -9.83
CA THR A 416 -9.12 17.70 -10.78
C THR A 416 -8.95 19.21 -10.86
N ASP A 417 -7.70 19.59 -11.09
CA ASP A 417 -7.12 20.93 -11.20
C ASP A 417 -7.69 21.75 -12.38
N ASP A 418 -8.44 21.10 -13.27
CA ASP A 418 -9.00 21.57 -14.54
C ASP A 418 -10.39 22.21 -14.37
N PHE A 419 -11.13 21.84 -13.32
CA PHE A 419 -12.32 22.56 -12.89
C PHE A 419 -12.02 23.19 -11.55
N LYS A 420 -12.10 24.52 -11.46
CA LYS A 420 -11.95 25.27 -10.19
C LYS A 420 -13.09 25.00 -9.19
N SER A 421 -13.64 23.79 -9.19
CA SER A 421 -14.92 23.37 -8.62
C SER A 421 -14.93 21.84 -8.54
N PRO A 422 -14.75 21.24 -7.35
CA PRO A 422 -14.81 19.80 -7.17
C PRO A 422 -16.21 19.27 -7.52
N GLN A 423 -16.30 18.00 -7.92
CA GLN A 423 -17.58 17.37 -8.24
C GLN A 423 -17.83 16.13 -7.39
N ILE A 424 -19.09 15.95 -7.00
CA ILE A 424 -19.57 14.70 -6.40
C ILE A 424 -20.29 13.91 -7.48
N VAL A 425 -19.82 12.69 -7.73
CA VAL A 425 -20.45 11.74 -8.64
C VAL A 425 -21.24 10.74 -7.80
N THR A 426 -22.50 10.52 -8.16
CA THR A 426 -23.39 9.63 -7.43
C THR A 426 -23.93 8.52 -8.31
N GLY A 427 -24.19 7.38 -7.70
CA GLY A 427 -24.90 6.27 -8.33
C GLY A 427 -26.03 5.74 -7.44
N THR A 428 -27.15 5.36 -8.01
CA THR A 428 -28.24 4.68 -7.29
C THR A 428 -27.78 3.31 -6.77
N ASP A 429 -28.10 2.93 -5.53
CA ASP A 429 -27.72 1.63 -4.97
C ASP A 429 -28.74 0.51 -5.25
N GLN A 430 -29.97 0.62 -4.74
CA GLN A 430 -31.05 -0.34 -5.03
C GLN A 430 -32.03 0.21 -6.08
N ASN A 431 -32.61 -0.66 -6.91
CA ASN A 431 -33.67 -0.28 -7.84
C ASN A 431 -35.03 -0.19 -7.12
N ILE A 432 -35.23 0.85 -6.32
CA ILE A 432 -36.56 1.31 -5.89
C ILE A 432 -36.83 2.62 -6.63
N GLY A 433 -37.32 2.55 -7.88
CA GLY A 433 -37.53 3.74 -8.73
C GLY A 433 -36.97 3.59 -10.16
N PRO A 434 -36.56 4.68 -10.84
CA PRO A 434 -36.44 4.79 -12.31
C PRO A 434 -35.32 3.98 -13.01
N GLY A 435 -34.85 2.87 -12.42
CA GLY A 435 -33.70 2.11 -12.91
C GLY A 435 -32.36 2.70 -12.44
N ALA A 436 -31.25 2.01 -12.73
CA ALA A 436 -29.93 2.47 -12.34
C ALA A 436 -29.63 3.85 -12.99
N SER A 437 -29.23 4.83 -12.17
CA SER A 437 -29.02 6.22 -12.59
C SER A 437 -27.72 6.77 -12.00
N ILE A 438 -27.03 7.62 -12.77
CA ILE A 438 -25.82 8.35 -12.35
C ILE A 438 -26.18 9.84 -12.22
N GLY A 439 -25.59 10.53 -11.24
CA GLY A 439 -25.67 11.98 -11.09
C GLY A 439 -24.28 12.59 -10.96
N ILE A 440 -24.07 13.78 -11.50
CA ILE A 440 -22.83 14.56 -11.37
C ILE A 440 -23.20 15.92 -10.79
N PHE A 441 -22.54 16.32 -9.71
CA PHE A 441 -22.84 17.54 -8.97
C PHE A 441 -21.59 18.41 -8.89
N SER A 442 -21.55 19.46 -9.71
CA SER A 442 -20.46 20.45 -9.73
C SER A 442 -20.61 21.42 -8.55
N ILE A 443 -19.54 21.59 -7.77
CA ILE A 443 -19.51 22.47 -6.58
C ILE A 443 -18.69 23.71 -6.92
N THR A 444 -19.38 24.79 -7.29
CA THR A 444 -18.71 26.05 -7.65
C THR A 444 -18.53 26.96 -6.43
N PHE A 445 -17.29 27.34 -6.11
CA PHE A 445 -16.98 28.24 -4.99
C PHE A 445 -17.50 29.68 -5.15
N ARG A 446 -17.93 30.07 -6.36
CA ARG A 446 -18.45 31.41 -6.61
C ARG A 446 -19.93 31.50 -6.23
N GLN A 447 -20.15 32.01 -5.01
CA GLN A 447 -21.42 32.47 -4.44
C GLN A 447 -22.44 31.36 -4.12
N PHE A 448 -22.52 30.98 -2.84
CA PHE A 448 -23.69 30.63 -1.99
C PHE A 448 -25.06 30.22 -2.60
N ASN A 449 -25.10 29.73 -3.83
CA ASN A 449 -26.28 29.19 -4.49
C ASN A 449 -26.09 27.67 -4.56
N SER A 450 -27.21 26.95 -4.46
CA SER A 450 -27.29 25.49 -4.49
C SER A 450 -26.31 24.83 -5.47
N PRO A 451 -25.74 23.65 -5.16
CA PRO A 451 -24.92 22.92 -6.12
C PRO A 451 -25.69 22.86 -7.44
N GLN A 452 -25.09 23.41 -8.49
CA GLN A 452 -25.70 23.37 -9.81
C GLN A 452 -25.58 21.92 -10.25
N GLN A 453 -26.70 21.20 -10.23
CA GLN A 453 -26.80 19.89 -10.84
C GLN A 453 -26.62 20.10 -12.35
N GLU A 454 -25.41 19.86 -12.86
CA GLU A 454 -25.21 19.63 -14.30
C GLU A 454 -25.69 18.21 -14.58
N GLU A 455 -27.02 18.06 -14.71
CA GLU A 455 -27.69 16.77 -14.83
C GLU A 455 -27.24 16.02 -16.09
N ILE A 456 -26.56 14.89 -15.91
CA ILE A 456 -26.43 13.86 -16.92
C ILE A 456 -26.87 12.54 -16.29
N ALA A 457 -28.19 12.40 -16.17
CA ALA A 457 -28.83 11.17 -15.75
C ALA A 457 -28.71 10.13 -16.85
N PHE A 458 -27.64 9.34 -16.86
CA PHE A 458 -27.61 8.10 -17.62
C PHE A 458 -28.55 7.09 -16.95
N GLN A 459 -29.77 6.98 -17.48
CA GLN A 459 -30.67 5.91 -17.07
C GLN A 459 -30.29 4.62 -17.79
N MET A 460 -30.01 3.61 -16.98
CA MET A 460 -29.70 2.26 -17.40
C MET A 460 -30.89 1.37 -17.02
N PRO A 461 -32.00 1.38 -17.80
CA PRO A 461 -33.30 0.85 -17.37
C PRO A 461 -33.32 -0.66 -17.09
N ASN A 462 -32.36 -1.40 -17.64
CA ASN A 462 -32.25 -2.85 -17.47
C ASN A 462 -31.29 -3.27 -16.33
N TYR A 463 -30.65 -2.31 -15.65
CA TYR A 463 -29.57 -2.59 -14.70
C TYR A 463 -29.96 -2.25 -13.27
N ARG A 464 -29.40 -2.99 -12.30
CA ARG A 464 -29.69 -2.83 -10.87
C ARG A 464 -28.57 -2.09 -10.17
N GLY A 465 -28.82 -0.85 -9.78
CA GLY A 465 -27.82 -0.01 -9.14
C GLY A 465 -26.58 0.26 -10.02
N VAL A 466 -25.84 1.30 -9.66
CA VAL A 466 -24.61 1.68 -10.36
C VAL A 466 -23.61 2.20 -9.35
N ARG A 467 -22.45 1.58 -9.32
CA ARG A 467 -21.29 2.05 -8.58
C ARG A 467 -20.47 2.95 -9.49
N VAL A 468 -19.87 3.96 -8.91
CA VAL A 468 -19.16 5.01 -9.63
C VAL A 468 -17.75 5.13 -9.08
N ALA A 469 -16.79 5.31 -9.97
CA ALA A 469 -15.43 5.71 -9.67
C ALA A 469 -15.02 6.79 -10.66
N VAL A 470 -14.07 7.62 -10.25
CA VAL A 470 -13.54 8.72 -11.05
C VAL A 470 -12.05 8.48 -11.24
N LEU A 471 -11.55 8.71 -12.44
CA LEU A 471 -10.13 8.66 -12.78
C LEU A 471 -9.85 9.38 -14.10
N ASP A 472 -8.66 9.95 -14.30
CA ASP A 472 -8.21 10.39 -15.63
C ASP A 472 -7.71 9.19 -16.44
N PHE A 473 -8.64 8.46 -17.07
CA PHE A 473 -8.32 7.22 -17.78
C PHE A 473 -7.47 7.48 -19.03
N ASN A 474 -7.75 8.57 -19.74
CA ASN A 474 -7.15 8.84 -21.04
C ASN A 474 -5.92 9.79 -20.97
N ARG A 475 -5.62 10.32 -19.78
CA ARG A 475 -4.53 11.25 -19.47
C ARG A 475 -4.60 12.55 -20.25
N ASP A 476 -5.79 13.05 -20.51
CA ASP A 476 -6.00 14.38 -21.07
C ASP A 476 -6.02 15.47 -20.00
N GLY A 477 -5.81 15.10 -18.73
CA GLY A 477 -5.96 15.99 -17.60
C GLY A 477 -7.43 16.32 -17.37
N ILE A 478 -8.36 15.41 -17.70
CA ILE A 478 -9.77 15.51 -17.36
C ILE A 478 -10.23 14.15 -16.82
N ASN A 479 -10.76 14.16 -15.60
CA ASN A 479 -11.27 12.96 -14.97
C ASN A 479 -12.49 12.37 -15.70
N ASP A 480 -12.37 11.11 -16.08
CA ASP A 480 -13.38 10.24 -16.65
C ASP A 480 -14.19 9.49 -15.58
N TYR A 481 -15.38 9.02 -15.94
CA TYR A 481 -16.29 8.31 -15.04
C TYR A 481 -16.37 6.83 -15.38
N LEU A 482 -15.95 5.99 -14.45
CA LEU A 482 -16.13 4.56 -14.51
C LEU A 482 -17.37 4.14 -13.74
N THR A 483 -18.19 3.31 -14.37
CA THR A 483 -19.45 2.88 -13.80
C THR A 483 -19.55 1.38 -13.87
N ALA A 484 -20.11 0.77 -12.82
CA ALA A 484 -20.25 -0.67 -12.73
C ALA A 484 -21.63 -1.05 -12.23
N THR A 485 -22.26 -2.01 -12.91
CA THR A 485 -23.60 -2.47 -12.57
C THR A 485 -23.60 -3.31 -11.29
N GLY A 486 -24.68 -3.19 -10.52
CA GLY A 486 -24.83 -3.89 -9.25
C GLY A 486 -25.27 -5.36 -9.36
N PRO A 487 -25.48 -6.01 -8.20
CA PRO A 487 -25.77 -7.44 -8.09
C PRO A 487 -27.03 -7.89 -8.86
N GLY A 488 -27.02 -9.12 -9.39
CA GLY A 488 -28.18 -9.72 -10.05
C GLY A 488 -28.41 -9.29 -11.51
N THR A 489 -27.40 -8.66 -12.13
CA THR A 489 -27.29 -8.43 -13.58
C THR A 489 -25.96 -8.95 -14.08
N VAL A 490 -25.80 -9.17 -15.39
CA VAL A 490 -24.46 -9.43 -15.95
C VAL A 490 -23.62 -8.19 -15.66
N GLY A 491 -22.54 -8.35 -14.89
CA GLY A 491 -21.65 -7.26 -14.53
C GLY A 491 -21.15 -6.57 -15.78
N GLN A 492 -21.50 -5.30 -15.93
CA GLN A 492 -21.04 -4.45 -17.03
C GLN A 492 -20.32 -3.25 -16.43
N VAL A 493 -19.21 -2.91 -17.07
CA VAL A 493 -18.42 -1.73 -16.76
C VAL A 493 -18.51 -0.79 -17.96
N MET A 494 -18.87 0.46 -17.72
CA MET A 494 -18.94 1.49 -18.76
C MET A 494 -18.06 2.68 -18.35
N LEU A 495 -17.31 3.21 -19.31
CA LEU A 495 -16.45 4.37 -19.14
C LEU A 495 -17.02 5.56 -19.94
N PHE A 496 -17.14 6.70 -19.27
CA PHE A 496 -17.64 7.95 -19.83
C PHE A 496 -16.56 9.01 -19.77
N SER A 497 -16.39 9.75 -20.86
CA SER A 497 -15.43 10.85 -20.90
C SER A 497 -15.89 12.01 -20.01
N GLY A 498 -15.03 12.53 -19.15
CA GLY A 498 -15.30 13.73 -18.35
C GLY A 498 -15.54 14.98 -19.19
N ALA A 499 -14.79 15.09 -20.28
CA ALA A 499 -14.82 16.24 -21.18
C ALA A 499 -16.13 16.34 -22.00
N SER A 500 -16.65 15.20 -22.45
CA SER A 500 -17.81 15.15 -23.35
C SER A 500 -19.07 14.61 -22.71
N ASN A 501 -18.95 13.99 -21.53
CA ASN A 501 -20.01 13.21 -20.90
C ASN A 501 -20.68 12.25 -21.90
N HIS A 502 -19.87 11.60 -22.73
CA HIS A 502 -20.31 10.59 -23.67
C HIS A 502 -19.48 9.31 -23.47
N PRO A 503 -20.03 8.13 -23.79
CA PRO A 503 -19.26 6.89 -23.78
C PRO A 503 -18.05 7.03 -24.73
N LEU A 504 -16.87 6.66 -24.26
CA LEU A 504 -15.68 6.57 -25.11
C LEU A 504 -15.86 5.37 -26.06
N LEU A 505 -16.28 5.57 -27.31
CA LEU A 505 -16.55 4.48 -28.27
C LEU A 505 -15.32 4.15 -29.16
N PRO A 506 -15.13 2.86 -29.54
CA PRO A 506 -16.04 1.73 -29.37
C PRO A 506 -15.70 0.91 -28.11
N ILE A 507 -15.54 1.54 -26.95
CA ILE A 507 -15.37 0.90 -25.64
C ILE A 507 -16.73 0.84 -24.90
N GLY A 508 -17.83 0.89 -25.67
CA GLY A 508 -19.23 0.96 -25.18
C GLY A 508 -19.71 -0.31 -24.49
N GLU A 509 -18.96 -1.40 -24.64
CA GLU A 509 -18.97 -2.52 -23.73
C GLU A 509 -17.50 -2.90 -23.54
N ILE A 510 -16.95 -2.77 -22.33
CA ILE A 510 -15.96 -3.78 -21.94
C ILE A 510 -16.78 -5.07 -21.78
N LEU A 511 -17.09 -5.71 -22.91
CA LEU A 511 -17.50 -7.10 -22.93
C LEU A 511 -16.27 -7.83 -22.40
N LEU A 512 -16.30 -8.13 -21.11
CA LEU A 512 -15.34 -8.95 -20.39
C LEU A 512 -15.27 -10.39 -20.95
N SER A 513 -15.79 -10.64 -22.17
CA SER A 513 -15.85 -11.91 -22.88
C SER A 513 -14.47 -12.49 -23.23
N GLY A 514 -13.40 -11.71 -23.10
CA GLY A 514 -12.01 -12.16 -23.31
C GLY A 514 -11.18 -12.33 -22.04
N PHE A 515 -11.72 -11.97 -20.88
CA PHE A 515 -11.00 -12.01 -19.61
C PHE A 515 -11.64 -13.07 -18.69
N PRO A 516 -10.92 -13.65 -17.70
CA PRO A 516 -11.41 -14.77 -16.89
C PRO A 516 -12.50 -14.38 -15.86
N PHE A 517 -13.34 -13.39 -16.18
CA PHE A 517 -14.31 -12.83 -15.25
C PHE A 517 -15.76 -13.30 -15.43
N GLY A 518 -16.07 -14.21 -16.35
CA GLY A 518 -17.45 -14.73 -16.53
C GLY A 518 -18.11 -15.31 -15.27
N GLU A 519 -17.33 -15.82 -14.32
CA GLU A 519 -17.81 -16.35 -13.03
C GLU A 519 -17.86 -15.29 -11.90
N LEU A 520 -17.15 -14.16 -12.05
CA LEU A 520 -16.94 -13.13 -11.01
C LEU A 520 -18.18 -12.27 -10.68
N TYR A 521 -19.25 -12.35 -11.48
CA TYR A 521 -20.21 -11.25 -11.62
C TYR A 521 -21.66 -11.55 -11.21
N GLN A 522 -21.97 -12.70 -10.62
CA GLN A 522 -23.34 -12.89 -10.09
C GLN A 522 -23.68 -11.88 -8.96
N GLY A 523 -22.66 -11.34 -8.27
CA GLY A 523 -22.81 -10.35 -7.19
C GLY A 523 -22.47 -8.88 -7.53
N GLY A 524 -22.18 -8.52 -8.79
CA GLY A 524 -21.77 -7.14 -9.18
C GLY A 524 -20.25 -6.88 -9.12
N ILE A 525 -19.82 -5.61 -9.25
CA ILE A 525 -18.40 -5.21 -9.29
C ILE A 525 -18.16 -3.96 -8.44
N PHE A 526 -17.14 -3.95 -7.58
CA PHE A 526 -16.69 -2.72 -6.92
C PHE A 526 -15.50 -2.15 -7.68
N VAL A 527 -15.54 -0.84 -7.94
CA VAL A 527 -14.55 -0.13 -8.75
C VAL A 527 -13.90 0.97 -7.93
N ALA A 528 -12.59 1.15 -8.13
CA ALA A 528 -11.83 2.31 -7.70
C ALA A 528 -10.84 2.68 -8.80
N GLY A 529 -10.58 3.98 -8.94
CA GLY A 529 -9.57 4.55 -9.82
C GLY A 529 -8.64 5.47 -9.05
N SER A 530 -7.41 5.61 -9.53
CA SER A 530 -6.45 6.62 -9.08
C SER A 530 -6.01 7.47 -10.27
N ASN A 531 -5.66 8.73 -10.00
CA ASN A 531 -5.16 9.69 -10.98
C ASN A 531 -3.65 9.65 -11.12
#